data_AF-A0A6J2RZ13-F1
#
_entry.id   AF-A0A6J2RZ13-F1
#
_cell.length_a   1.000
_cell.length_b   1.000
_cell.length_c   1.000
_cell.angle_alpha   90.00
_cell.angle_beta   90.00
_cell.angle_gamma   90.00
#
_symmetry.space_group_name_H-M   'P 1'
#
loop_
_entity.id
_entity.type
_entity.pdbx_description
1 polymer ?
#
loop_
_entity_poly.entity_id
_entity_poly.type
_entity_poly.pdbx_seq_one_letter_code
_entity_poly.pdbx_strand_id
1 'polypeptide(L)'
;MLSEESALRLAAVFGAQKSRQSESSRHLLGPPAVCMAVIIRNVALTSHVFSCSVRRLFAADRRCFQSVRGSVAAGKHYSSSVSHSETGSTMSKKLLFDADCGVDDAQAIMLALAAPNVELLGITCVHGNTTVENVCKNTLRVLQACNKLQIPVFKGAAKPILGNSISVGDFHGEDGLGDAPDPNAPGLDLLQKEGAVSAIIRIVNENPGEVSLVATAPLTNLALAVRMDPSLPSKLRGLYIMGGNTECQ
;
A
#
# COMPACT_ATOMS: atom_id res chain seq x y z
N MET A 1 -5.39 -0.33 -15.36
CA MET A 1 -5.41 1.15 -15.20
C MET A 1 -6.61 1.51 -14.33
N LEU A 2 -6.44 2.37 -13.33
CA LEU A 2 -7.56 2.91 -12.54
C LEU A 2 -8.41 3.81 -13.45
N SER A 3 -9.75 3.73 -13.37
CA SER A 3 -10.67 4.58 -14.15
C SER A 3 -10.58 6.06 -13.75
N GLU A 4 -10.92 6.98 -14.65
CA GLU A 4 -11.01 8.43 -14.34
C GLU A 4 -11.95 8.71 -13.16
N GLU A 5 -13.05 7.97 -13.05
CA GLU A 5 -13.99 8.08 -11.95
C GLU A 5 -13.36 7.66 -10.60
N SER A 6 -12.51 6.63 -10.62
CA SER A 6 -11.73 6.20 -9.46
C SER A 6 -10.76 7.30 -9.02
N ALA A 7 -10.08 7.93 -9.98
CA ALA A 7 -9.15 9.02 -9.70
C ALA A 7 -9.85 10.25 -9.07
N LEU A 8 -11.06 10.58 -9.52
CA LEU A 8 -11.88 11.67 -8.96
C LEU A 8 -12.35 11.37 -7.53
N ARG A 9 -12.83 10.16 -7.26
CA ARG A 9 -13.23 9.73 -5.90
C ARG A 9 -12.03 9.76 -4.94
N LEU A 10 -10.87 9.32 -5.42
CA LEU A 10 -9.62 9.35 -4.65
C LEU A 10 -9.14 10.78 -4.40
N ALA A 11 -9.22 11.67 -5.40
CA ALA A 11 -8.87 13.07 -5.23
C ALA A 11 -9.77 13.77 -4.19
N ALA A 12 -11.04 13.37 -4.06
CA ALA A 12 -11.93 13.85 -3.01
C ALA A 12 -11.48 13.38 -1.61
N VAL A 13 -11.12 12.10 -1.46
CA VAL A 13 -10.61 11.53 -0.19
C VAL A 13 -9.31 12.22 0.23
N PHE A 14 -8.34 12.34 -0.67
CA PHE A 14 -7.04 12.94 -0.36
C PHE A 14 -7.07 14.48 -0.32
N GLY A 15 -7.99 15.12 -1.05
CA GLY A 15 -8.14 16.57 -1.08
C GLY A 15 -8.67 17.14 0.24
N ALA A 16 -9.60 16.46 0.89
CA ALA A 16 -10.13 16.83 2.21
C ALA A 16 -9.02 16.84 3.28
N GLN A 17 -8.12 15.85 3.27
CA GLN A 17 -6.98 15.78 4.21
C GLN A 17 -6.00 16.94 4.08
N LYS A 18 -5.67 17.35 2.85
CA LYS A 18 -4.71 18.44 2.59
C LYS A 18 -5.14 19.75 3.26
N SER A 19 -6.45 20.02 3.30
CA SER A 19 -7.00 21.22 3.94
C SER A 19 -6.79 21.19 5.46
N ARG A 20 -7.03 20.06 6.12
CA ARG A 20 -6.94 19.92 7.59
C ARG A 20 -5.52 19.79 8.12
N GLN A 21 -4.64 19.06 7.43
CA GLN A 21 -3.22 19.05 7.80
C GLN A 21 -2.63 20.46 7.76
N SER A 22 -3.10 21.32 6.85
CA SER A 22 -2.69 22.72 6.78
C SER A 22 -3.27 23.60 7.91
N GLU A 23 -4.41 23.22 8.51
CA GLU A 23 -5.03 23.91 9.65
C GLU A 23 -4.43 23.46 10.98
N SER A 24 -4.22 22.16 11.17
CA SER A 24 -3.61 21.60 12.39
C SER A 24 -2.17 22.10 12.60
N SER A 25 -1.43 22.36 11.52
CA SER A 25 -0.07 22.94 11.59
C SER A 25 -0.02 24.41 11.96
N ARG A 26 -1.14 25.16 11.89
CA ARG A 26 -1.16 26.58 12.30
C ARG A 26 -1.21 26.76 13.81
N HIS A 27 -1.54 25.71 14.57
CA HIS A 27 -1.62 25.75 16.04
C HIS A 27 -0.37 25.23 16.77
N LEU A 28 0.67 24.80 16.05
CA LEU A 28 1.94 24.33 16.62
C LEU A 28 3.08 25.29 16.26
N LEU A 29 3.29 26.32 17.10
CA LEU A 29 4.49 27.16 17.06
C LEU A 29 5.66 26.44 17.78
N GLY A 30 6.52 25.76 17.02
CA GLY A 30 7.79 25.18 17.48
C GLY A 30 8.41 24.24 16.42
N PRO A 31 9.76 24.18 16.25
CA PRO A 31 10.37 23.54 15.08
C PRO A 31 10.24 22.02 15.19
N PRO A 32 9.60 21.38 14.19
CA PRO A 32 10.40 20.71 13.16
C PRO A 32 9.76 20.93 11.78
N ALA A 33 10.05 22.08 11.16
CA ALA A 33 9.59 22.44 9.82
C ALA A 33 10.26 21.64 8.68
N VAL A 34 11.10 20.64 8.99
CA VAL A 34 11.88 19.89 7.99
C VAL A 34 11.20 18.56 7.60
N CYS A 35 10.43 17.94 8.48
CA CYS A 35 9.73 16.68 8.16
C CYS A 35 8.42 16.93 7.37
N MET A 36 7.72 18.03 7.67
CA MET A 36 6.43 18.36 7.05
C MET A 36 6.55 18.86 5.59
N ALA A 37 7.69 19.46 5.23
CA ALA A 37 7.94 19.96 3.88
C ALA A 37 8.08 18.84 2.83
N VAL A 38 8.42 17.61 3.25
CA VAL A 38 8.57 16.45 2.35
C VAL A 38 7.19 15.88 1.99
N ILE A 39 6.26 15.84 2.94
CA ILE A 39 4.88 15.36 2.73
C ILE A 39 4.09 16.37 1.87
N ILE A 40 4.19 17.67 2.17
CA ILE A 40 3.46 18.72 1.44
C ILE A 40 3.97 18.85 -0.02
N ARG A 41 5.27 18.66 -0.28
CA ARG A 41 5.80 18.65 -1.65
C ARG A 41 5.30 17.44 -2.46
N ASN A 42 5.17 16.26 -1.87
CA ASN A 42 4.67 15.07 -2.59
C ASN A 42 3.17 15.15 -2.94
N VAL A 43 2.35 15.81 -2.13
CA VAL A 43 0.91 16.01 -2.42
C VAL A 43 0.66 17.12 -3.46
N ALA A 44 1.58 18.08 -3.62
CA ALA A 44 1.50 19.06 -4.72
C ALA A 44 1.99 18.48 -6.06
N LEU A 45 2.95 17.55 -6.02
CA LEU A 45 3.41 16.87 -7.23
C LEU A 45 2.39 15.84 -7.76
N THR A 46 1.56 15.22 -6.93
CA THR A 46 0.63 14.17 -7.38
C THR A 46 -0.46 14.67 -8.35
N SER A 47 -0.86 15.96 -8.28
CA SER A 47 -1.81 16.53 -9.25
C SER A 47 -1.20 16.87 -10.61
N HIS A 48 0.13 17.04 -10.71
CA HIS A 48 0.83 17.33 -11.98
C HIS A 48 1.58 16.12 -12.55
N VAL A 49 1.97 15.17 -11.70
CA VAL A 49 2.67 13.93 -12.09
C VAL A 49 1.72 12.93 -12.74
N PHE A 50 0.43 12.94 -12.39
CA PHE A 50 -0.55 12.00 -12.96
C PHE A 50 -0.84 12.23 -14.45
N SER A 51 -0.73 13.47 -14.96
CA SER A 51 -0.96 13.76 -16.38
C SER A 51 0.30 13.71 -17.24
N CYS A 52 1.51 13.85 -16.68
CA CYS A 52 2.73 14.09 -17.46
C CYS A 52 3.85 13.04 -17.31
N SER A 53 3.86 12.21 -16.25
CA SER A 53 4.99 11.28 -15.98
C SER A 53 4.78 9.83 -16.40
N VAL A 54 3.56 9.42 -16.79
CA VAL A 54 3.31 8.02 -17.23
C VAL A 54 3.94 7.72 -18.61
N ARG A 55 4.25 8.74 -19.43
CA ARG A 55 4.92 8.55 -20.73
C ARG A 55 6.45 8.57 -20.69
N ARG A 56 7.08 9.09 -19.64
CA ARG A 56 8.55 9.25 -19.59
C ARG A 56 9.29 8.24 -18.71
N LEU A 57 8.61 7.55 -17.79
CA LEU A 57 9.25 6.50 -16.99
C LEU A 57 9.44 5.16 -17.73
N PHE A 58 8.84 4.98 -18.91
CA PHE A 58 8.98 3.75 -19.72
C PHE A 58 10.01 3.84 -20.86
N ALA A 59 10.82 4.91 -20.92
CA ALA A 59 11.80 5.12 -22.00
C ALA A 59 13.28 4.95 -21.59
N ALA A 60 13.56 4.54 -20.35
CA ALA A 60 14.93 4.46 -19.84
C ALA A 60 15.23 3.09 -19.22
N ASP A 61 15.24 2.04 -20.03
CA ASP A 61 16.07 0.87 -19.71
C ASP A 61 16.67 0.24 -20.98
N ARG A 62 17.73 0.89 -21.47
CA ARG A 62 18.80 0.23 -22.21
C ARG A 62 20.10 0.87 -21.79
N ARG A 63 20.88 0.17 -20.95
CA ARG A 63 22.35 0.04 -21.07
C ARG A 63 22.88 -0.84 -19.94
N CYS A 64 22.82 -2.15 -20.16
CA CYS A 64 23.84 -3.06 -19.65
C CYS A 64 25.11 -2.78 -20.48
N PHE A 65 26.12 -2.12 -19.90
CA PHE A 65 27.41 -1.92 -20.54
C PHE A 65 28.42 -2.89 -19.92
N GLN A 66 28.58 -4.05 -20.57
CA GLN A 66 29.75 -4.90 -20.38
C GLN A 66 30.94 -4.19 -21.00
N SER A 67 31.97 -4.00 -20.18
CA SER A 67 33.31 -3.57 -20.58
C SER A 67 33.94 -4.62 -21.48
N VAL A 68 34.12 -4.30 -22.76
CA VAL A 68 35.09 -4.96 -23.64
C VAL A 68 35.80 -3.89 -24.46
N ARG A 69 37.10 -3.73 -24.22
CA ARG A 69 38.03 -2.95 -25.04
C ARG A 69 38.16 -3.60 -26.42
N GLY A 70 38.01 -2.83 -27.50
CA GLY A 70 38.37 -3.26 -28.86
C GLY A 70 38.03 -2.21 -29.92
N SER A 71 39.02 -1.82 -30.71
CA SER A 71 39.01 -0.73 -31.68
C SER A 71 38.00 -0.87 -32.83
N VAL A 72 37.59 0.30 -33.35
CA VAL A 72 36.62 0.54 -34.43
C VAL A 72 37.11 0.09 -35.81
N ALA A 73 36.24 -0.56 -36.60
CA ALA A 73 36.23 -0.45 -38.06
C ALA A 73 34.84 -0.80 -38.69
N ALA A 74 34.29 0.20 -39.39
CA ALA A 74 33.40 0.17 -40.57
C ALA A 74 32.26 -0.88 -40.76
N GLY A 75 31.03 -0.34 -40.83
CA GLY A 75 30.07 -0.59 -41.93
C GLY A 75 29.31 -1.92 -42.00
N LYS A 76 27.98 -1.88 -41.75
CA LYS A 76 26.92 -2.58 -42.51
C LYS A 76 25.54 -2.22 -41.96
N HIS A 77 24.61 -1.88 -42.86
CA HIS A 77 23.19 -1.79 -42.58
C HIS A 77 22.67 -3.15 -42.12
N TYR A 78 22.03 -3.20 -40.94
CA TYR A 78 21.32 -4.39 -40.46
C TYR A 78 19.86 -4.00 -40.22
N SER A 79 18.98 -4.34 -41.16
CA SER A 79 17.55 -4.40 -40.90
C SER A 79 17.30 -5.57 -39.96
N SER A 80 16.82 -5.30 -38.76
CA SER A 80 16.27 -6.33 -37.87
C SER A 80 14.84 -5.95 -37.53
N SER A 81 13.91 -6.53 -38.28
CA SER A 81 12.51 -6.65 -37.87
C SER A 81 12.47 -7.55 -36.64
N VAL A 82 12.53 -6.92 -35.46
CA VAL A 82 12.31 -7.63 -34.19
C VAL A 82 10.80 -7.78 -34.01
N SER A 83 10.28 -8.94 -34.38
CA SER A 83 8.99 -9.43 -33.92
C SER A 83 9.06 -9.56 -32.39
N HIS A 84 8.35 -8.70 -31.66
CA HIS A 84 8.14 -8.89 -30.22
C HIS A 84 7.13 -10.01 -30.02
N SER A 85 7.64 -11.20 -29.72
CA SER A 85 6.86 -12.26 -29.08
C SER A 85 6.72 -11.93 -27.59
N GLU A 86 5.61 -11.31 -27.20
CA GLU A 86 5.21 -11.16 -25.80
C GLU A 86 4.71 -12.51 -25.26
N THR A 87 5.64 -13.36 -24.83
CA THR A 87 5.31 -14.53 -23.99
C THR A 87 6.38 -14.71 -22.94
N GLY A 88 6.41 -13.78 -21.99
CA GLY A 88 7.01 -14.00 -20.67
C GLY A 88 5.88 -14.01 -19.66
N SER A 89 5.44 -15.18 -19.22
CA SER A 89 4.56 -15.29 -18.05
C SER A 89 5.34 -14.80 -16.84
N THR A 90 5.28 -13.50 -16.56
CA THR A 90 5.80 -12.95 -15.31
C THR A 90 4.91 -13.51 -14.21
N MET A 91 5.42 -14.48 -13.45
CA MET A 91 4.68 -15.09 -12.33
C MET A 91 4.17 -13.96 -11.43
N SER A 92 2.85 -13.91 -11.25
CA SER A 92 2.20 -12.90 -10.41
C SER A 92 2.69 -13.06 -8.96
N LYS A 93 3.09 -11.94 -8.34
CA LYS A 93 3.50 -11.91 -6.94
C LYS A 93 2.26 -11.88 -6.07
N LYS A 94 2.05 -12.94 -5.29
CA LYS A 94 0.98 -13.03 -4.31
C LYS A 94 1.31 -12.17 -3.09
N LEU A 95 0.48 -11.16 -2.84
CA LEU A 95 0.60 -10.25 -1.71
C LEU A 95 -0.56 -10.43 -0.74
N LEU A 96 -0.24 -10.44 0.55
CA LEU A 96 -1.17 -10.28 1.65
C LEU A 96 -0.78 -9.00 2.39
N PHE A 97 -1.75 -8.14 2.68
CA PHE A 97 -1.49 -6.80 3.22
C PHE A 97 -2.10 -6.66 4.61
N ASP A 98 -1.32 -6.30 5.62
CA ASP A 98 -1.76 -6.05 7.01
C ASP A 98 -1.62 -4.55 7.29
N ALA A 99 -2.77 -3.86 7.41
CA ALA A 99 -2.85 -2.40 7.42
C ALA A 99 -3.73 -1.86 8.57
N ASP A 100 -3.41 -0.64 9.00
CA ASP A 100 -4.21 0.23 9.87
C ASP A 100 -4.74 1.45 9.09
N CYS A 101 -5.04 1.21 7.80
CA CYS A 101 -5.66 2.07 6.79
C CYS A 101 -5.74 3.57 7.13
N GLY A 102 -4.57 4.18 7.23
CA GLY A 102 -4.35 5.62 7.12
C GLY A 102 -4.21 6.07 5.66
N VAL A 103 -3.73 7.30 5.49
CA VAL A 103 -3.54 7.93 4.17
C VAL A 103 -2.45 7.23 3.36
N ASP A 104 -1.36 6.86 4.00
CA ASP A 104 -0.22 6.15 3.42
C ASP A 104 -0.55 4.69 3.10
N ASP A 105 -1.27 3.99 3.97
CA ASP A 105 -1.80 2.65 3.68
C ASP A 105 -2.73 2.65 2.47
N ALA A 106 -3.63 3.63 2.38
CA ALA A 106 -4.53 3.77 1.25
C ALA A 106 -3.73 3.91 -0.06
N GLN A 107 -2.68 4.72 -0.06
CA GLN A 107 -1.79 4.87 -1.22
C GLN A 107 -1.03 3.58 -1.55
N ALA A 108 -0.56 2.85 -0.54
CA ALA A 108 0.15 1.59 -0.72
C ALA A 108 -0.77 0.50 -1.33
N ILE A 109 -2.02 0.40 -0.85
CA ILE A 109 -3.04 -0.49 -1.42
C ILE A 109 -3.32 -0.12 -2.89
N MET A 110 -3.51 1.18 -3.19
CA MET A 110 -3.74 1.63 -4.57
C MET A 110 -2.56 1.30 -5.49
N LEU A 111 -1.33 1.45 -5.00
CA LEU A 111 -0.13 1.10 -5.74
C LEU A 111 -0.06 -0.40 -6.01
N ALA A 112 -0.37 -1.24 -5.01
CA ALA A 112 -0.43 -2.69 -5.17
C ALA A 112 -1.48 -3.11 -6.21
N LEU A 113 -2.66 -2.48 -6.19
CA LEU A 113 -3.75 -2.73 -7.16
C LEU A 113 -3.43 -2.29 -8.59
N ALA A 114 -2.58 -1.26 -8.75
CA ALA A 114 -2.16 -0.75 -10.04
C ALA A 114 -1.00 -1.55 -10.67
N ALA A 115 -0.26 -2.32 -9.87
CA ALA A 115 0.88 -3.10 -10.33
C ALA A 115 0.42 -4.32 -11.17
N PRO A 116 0.94 -4.52 -12.40
CA PRO A 116 0.43 -5.53 -13.34
C PRO A 116 0.82 -6.97 -12.98
N ASN A 117 1.84 -7.16 -12.14
CA ASN A 117 2.39 -8.45 -11.73
C ASN A 117 2.17 -8.73 -10.25
N VAL A 118 1.10 -8.17 -9.69
CA VAL A 118 0.73 -8.31 -8.28
C VAL A 118 -0.69 -8.85 -8.19
N GLU A 119 -0.85 -9.89 -7.38
CA GLU A 119 -2.14 -10.43 -7.00
C GLU A 119 -2.33 -10.20 -5.50
N LEU A 120 -3.30 -9.36 -5.14
CA LEU A 120 -3.64 -9.08 -3.75
C LEU A 120 -4.64 -10.13 -3.25
N LEU A 121 -4.18 -11.06 -2.42
CA LEU A 121 -4.97 -12.17 -1.90
C LEU A 121 -5.98 -11.74 -0.84
N GLY A 122 -5.71 -10.63 -0.16
CA GLY A 122 -6.58 -10.08 0.87
C GLY A 122 -5.91 -8.94 1.62
N ILE A 123 -6.72 -8.24 2.42
CA ILE A 123 -6.27 -7.18 3.32
C ILE A 123 -6.73 -7.51 4.73
N THR A 124 -5.82 -7.53 5.68
CA THR A 124 -6.10 -7.68 7.09
C THR A 124 -6.02 -6.33 7.77
N CYS A 125 -7.03 -6.03 8.60
CA CYS A 125 -7.11 -4.76 9.31
C CYS A 125 -6.68 -4.94 10.76
N VAL A 126 -5.87 -4.03 11.29
CA VAL A 126 -5.46 -3.99 12.70
C VAL A 126 -5.65 -2.60 13.27
N HIS A 127 -5.81 -2.50 14.58
CA HIS A 127 -5.79 -1.21 15.27
C HIS A 127 -4.44 -0.50 15.05
N GLY A 128 -4.45 0.84 15.06
CA GLY A 128 -3.25 1.65 14.87
C GLY A 128 -3.63 3.12 14.77
N ASN A 129 -3.57 3.68 13.56
CA ASN A 129 -4.00 5.06 13.24
C ASN A 129 -5.42 5.40 13.75
N THR A 130 -6.33 4.42 13.76
CA THR A 130 -7.69 4.57 14.29
C THR A 130 -8.22 3.24 14.85
N THR A 131 -9.49 3.22 15.26
CA THR A 131 -10.17 1.98 15.69
C THR A 131 -10.20 0.96 14.55
N VAL A 132 -10.13 -0.34 14.87
CA VAL A 132 -10.12 -1.39 13.83
C VAL A 132 -11.39 -1.34 12.97
N GLU A 133 -12.53 -0.92 13.53
CA GLU A 133 -13.78 -0.69 12.79
C GLU A 133 -13.63 0.39 11.72
N ASN A 134 -12.98 1.51 12.07
CA ASN A 134 -12.70 2.58 11.11
C ASN A 134 -11.67 2.13 10.06
N VAL A 135 -10.62 1.42 10.46
CA VAL A 135 -9.64 0.83 9.53
C VAL A 135 -10.33 -0.06 8.49
N CYS A 136 -11.26 -0.92 8.92
CA CYS A 136 -12.04 -1.77 8.03
C CYS A 136 -12.89 -0.94 7.05
N LYS A 137 -13.60 0.08 7.53
CA LYS A 137 -14.38 0.99 6.68
C LYS A 137 -13.50 1.68 5.64
N ASN A 138 -12.37 2.24 6.07
CA ASN A 138 -11.42 2.94 5.22
C ASN A 138 -10.84 2.03 4.15
N THR A 139 -10.47 0.81 4.52
CA THR A 139 -9.97 -0.20 3.59
C THR A 139 -11.01 -0.51 2.51
N LEU A 140 -12.26 -0.75 2.91
CA LEU A 140 -13.35 -1.01 1.97
C LEU A 140 -13.64 0.20 1.08
N ARG A 141 -13.58 1.44 1.60
CA ARG A 141 -13.72 2.67 0.80
C ARG A 141 -12.64 2.80 -0.25
N VAL A 142 -11.38 2.50 0.09
CA VAL A 142 -10.26 2.46 -0.85
C VAL A 142 -10.51 1.42 -1.95
N LEU A 143 -10.93 0.21 -1.57
CA LEU A 143 -11.26 -0.84 -2.53
C LEU A 143 -12.44 -0.46 -3.43
N GLN A 144 -13.48 0.19 -2.89
CA GLN A 144 -14.61 0.69 -3.68
C GLN A 144 -14.17 1.77 -4.66
N ALA A 145 -13.34 2.72 -4.23
CA ALA A 145 -12.80 3.75 -5.11
C ALA A 145 -12.00 3.14 -6.27
N CYS A 146 -11.27 2.04 -6.01
CA CYS A 146 -10.53 1.30 -7.03
C CYS A 146 -11.36 0.29 -7.85
N ASN A 147 -12.67 0.15 -7.59
CA ASN A 147 -13.53 -0.88 -8.18
C ASN A 147 -12.99 -2.32 -7.94
N LYS A 148 -12.53 -2.58 -6.71
CA LYS A 148 -11.85 -3.82 -6.27
C LYS A 148 -12.48 -4.45 -5.02
N LEU A 149 -13.78 -4.26 -4.80
CA LEU A 149 -14.52 -4.80 -3.64
C LEU A 149 -14.56 -6.34 -3.55
N GLN A 150 -14.17 -7.06 -4.61
CA GLN A 150 -14.04 -8.52 -4.59
C GLN A 150 -12.87 -9.01 -3.73
N ILE A 151 -11.91 -8.13 -3.37
CA ILE A 151 -10.77 -8.49 -2.55
C ILE A 151 -11.24 -8.65 -1.11
N PRO A 152 -10.96 -9.80 -0.45
CA PRO A 152 -11.46 -10.05 0.89
C PRO A 152 -10.74 -9.15 1.92
N VAL A 153 -11.54 -8.54 2.79
CA VAL A 153 -11.06 -7.75 3.93
C VAL A 153 -11.40 -8.48 5.22
N PHE A 154 -10.41 -8.64 6.09
CA PHE A 154 -10.53 -9.39 7.33
C PHE A 154 -10.29 -8.49 8.54
N LYS A 155 -11.20 -8.54 9.51
CA LYS A 155 -11.06 -7.80 10.76
C LYS A 155 -10.07 -8.50 11.68
N GLY A 156 -9.07 -7.77 12.18
CA GLY A 156 -8.05 -8.28 13.10
C GLY A 156 -8.16 -7.73 14.51
N ALA A 157 -7.00 -7.63 15.17
CA ALA A 157 -6.92 -7.25 16.56
C ALA A 157 -7.34 -5.79 16.79
N ALA A 158 -8.25 -5.57 17.73
CA ALA A 158 -8.72 -4.23 18.12
C ALA A 158 -7.78 -3.52 19.11
N LYS A 159 -6.82 -4.24 19.71
CA LYS A 159 -5.94 -3.78 20.78
C LYS A 159 -4.58 -4.46 20.69
N PRO A 160 -3.52 -3.86 21.23
CA PRO A 160 -2.19 -4.47 21.25
C PRO A 160 -2.19 -5.73 22.13
N ILE A 161 -1.22 -6.63 21.91
CA ILE A 161 -1.09 -7.87 22.70
C ILE A 161 -0.91 -7.56 24.19
N LEU A 162 -0.10 -6.55 24.49
CA LEU A 162 0.20 -6.09 25.85
C LEU A 162 0.09 -4.56 25.89
N GLY A 163 -0.26 -4.05 27.07
CA GLY A 163 -0.37 -2.62 27.33
C GLY A 163 -1.71 -2.01 26.95
N ASN A 164 -1.83 -0.71 27.18
CA ASN A 164 -3.03 0.05 26.85
C ASN A 164 -2.96 0.54 25.41
N SER A 165 -4.12 0.59 24.74
CA SER A 165 -4.25 1.28 23.46
C SER A 165 -3.96 2.76 23.67
N ILE A 166 -2.86 3.25 23.09
CA ILE A 166 -2.58 4.67 23.01
C ILE A 166 -3.48 5.20 21.89
N SER A 167 -4.39 6.13 22.21
CA SER A 167 -5.14 6.84 21.19
C SER A 167 -4.13 7.69 20.41
N VAL A 168 -3.82 7.28 19.19
CA VAL A 168 -3.04 8.11 18.27
C VAL A 168 -3.92 9.32 17.97
N GLY A 169 -3.41 10.53 18.18
CA GLY A 169 -4.20 11.77 18.03
C GLY A 169 -4.74 11.96 16.60
N ASP A 170 -5.53 13.02 16.38
CA ASP A 170 -6.30 13.28 15.15
C ASP A 170 -5.46 13.64 13.91
N PHE A 171 -4.23 13.13 13.77
CA PHE A 171 -3.33 13.38 12.64
C PHE A 171 -3.94 13.00 11.28
N HIS A 172 -4.91 12.07 11.28
CA HIS A 172 -5.60 11.57 10.09
C HIS A 172 -7.11 11.87 10.06
N GLY A 173 -7.62 12.72 10.97
CA GLY A 173 -9.05 12.93 11.19
C GLY A 173 -9.69 11.92 12.14
N GLU A 174 -10.98 12.09 12.47
CA GLU A 174 -11.71 11.20 13.39
C GLU A 174 -11.90 9.79 12.80
N ASP A 175 -12.11 9.72 11.48
CA ASP A 175 -12.24 8.45 10.75
C ASP A 175 -10.89 7.81 10.40
N GLY A 176 -9.77 8.53 10.53
CA GLY A 176 -8.42 8.06 10.20
C GLY A 176 -8.06 8.08 8.72
N LEU A 177 -8.90 8.64 7.83
CA LEU A 177 -8.62 8.73 6.39
C LEU A 177 -8.95 10.10 5.78
N GLY A 178 -9.54 11.05 6.50
CA GLY A 178 -10.16 12.13 5.74
C GLY A 178 -11.10 13.01 6.48
N ASP A 179 -12.00 12.33 7.18
CA ASP A 179 -13.37 12.74 7.41
C ASP A 179 -14.08 13.19 6.11
N ALA A 180 -13.61 12.69 4.96
CA ALA A 180 -14.22 13.00 3.67
C ALA A 180 -15.60 12.33 3.63
N PRO A 181 -16.70 13.07 3.41
CA PRO A 181 -18.03 12.46 3.38
C PRO A 181 -18.14 11.50 2.21
N ASP A 182 -18.64 10.30 2.49
CA ASP A 182 -18.85 9.26 1.49
C ASP A 182 -20.24 8.65 1.68
N PRO A 183 -21.27 9.20 1.03
CA PRO A 183 -22.66 8.75 1.21
C PRO A 183 -22.90 7.33 0.69
N ASN A 184 -21.99 6.80 -0.13
CA ASN A 184 -22.06 5.44 -0.68
C ASN A 184 -21.02 4.51 -0.07
N ALA A 185 -20.49 4.86 1.11
CA ALA A 185 -19.48 4.07 1.79
C ALA A 185 -19.95 2.62 1.95
N PRO A 186 -19.08 1.64 1.67
CA PRO A 186 -19.41 0.24 1.79
C PRO A 186 -19.64 -0.13 3.25
N GLY A 187 -20.65 -0.95 3.50
CA GLY A 187 -20.95 -1.45 4.83
C GLY A 187 -19.94 -2.49 5.31
N LEU A 188 -19.87 -2.65 6.64
CA LEU A 188 -19.03 -3.66 7.29
C LEU A 188 -19.51 -5.10 7.06
N ASP A 189 -20.69 -5.28 6.46
CA ASP A 189 -21.22 -6.57 6.03
C ASP A 189 -20.39 -7.23 4.91
N LEU A 190 -19.59 -6.44 4.18
CA LEU A 190 -18.64 -6.95 3.19
C LEU A 190 -17.39 -7.59 3.79
N LEU A 191 -17.19 -7.45 5.11
CA LEU A 191 -16.07 -8.11 5.79
C LEU A 191 -16.23 -9.62 5.77
N GLN A 192 -15.10 -10.31 5.65
CA GLN A 192 -15.08 -11.75 5.83
C GLN A 192 -15.43 -12.11 7.27
N LYS A 193 -16.17 -13.22 7.44
CA LYS A 193 -16.51 -13.76 8.77
C LYS A 193 -15.29 -14.32 9.50
N GLU A 194 -14.28 -14.75 8.74
CA GLU A 194 -13.00 -15.19 9.25
C GLU A 194 -12.20 -14.01 9.83
N GLY A 195 -11.55 -14.22 10.99
CA GLY A 195 -10.69 -13.21 11.60
C GLY A 195 -9.33 -13.11 10.89
N ALA A 196 -8.70 -11.94 10.93
CA ALA A 196 -7.43 -11.67 10.23
C ALA A 196 -6.33 -12.68 10.55
N VAL A 197 -6.14 -13.04 11.82
CA VAL A 197 -5.09 -13.98 12.24
C VAL A 197 -5.29 -15.35 11.60
N SER A 198 -6.52 -15.87 11.60
CA SER A 198 -6.87 -17.14 10.94
C SER A 198 -6.68 -17.05 9.42
N ALA A 199 -7.09 -15.93 8.82
CA ALA A 199 -6.92 -15.69 7.39
C ALA A 199 -5.44 -15.67 6.98
N ILE A 200 -4.55 -15.01 7.74
CA ILE A 200 -3.11 -15.01 7.47
C ILE A 200 -2.58 -16.46 7.46
N ILE A 201 -2.89 -17.22 8.51
CA ILE A 201 -2.42 -18.62 8.64
C ILE A 201 -2.95 -19.46 7.47
N ARG A 202 -4.24 -19.35 7.16
CA ARG A 202 -4.89 -20.11 6.09
C ARG A 202 -4.30 -19.78 4.72
N ILE A 203 -4.24 -18.50 4.35
CA ILE A 203 -3.74 -18.03 3.06
C ILE A 203 -2.28 -18.45 2.84
N VAL A 204 -1.43 -18.33 3.87
CA VAL A 204 -0.02 -18.74 3.80
C VAL A 204 0.12 -20.26 3.70
N ASN A 205 -0.71 -21.03 4.41
CA ASN A 205 -0.71 -22.50 4.35
C ASN A 205 -1.24 -23.05 3.02
N GLU A 206 -2.18 -22.36 2.39
CA GLU A 206 -2.67 -22.70 1.04
C GLU A 206 -1.62 -22.39 -0.05
N ASN A 207 -0.64 -21.52 0.24
CA ASN A 207 0.33 -21.01 -0.74
C ASN A 207 1.77 -20.94 -0.17
N PRO A 208 2.34 -22.05 0.32
CA PRO A 208 3.63 -22.05 1.01
C PRO A 208 4.76 -21.65 0.05
N GLY A 209 5.60 -20.70 0.48
CA GLY A 209 6.74 -20.17 -0.28
C GLY A 209 6.37 -19.15 -1.36
N GLU A 210 5.08 -18.83 -1.52
CA GLU A 210 4.62 -17.93 -2.58
C GLU A 210 4.14 -16.57 -2.07
N VAL A 211 3.56 -16.52 -0.86
CA VAL A 211 2.96 -15.31 -0.29
C VAL A 211 4.01 -14.38 0.31
N SER A 212 4.01 -13.13 -0.14
CA SER A 212 4.71 -12.05 0.50
C SER A 212 3.74 -11.26 1.40
N LEU A 213 4.07 -11.14 2.69
CA LEU A 213 3.30 -10.35 3.64
C LEU A 213 3.88 -8.94 3.73
N VAL A 214 3.03 -7.93 3.51
CA VAL A 214 3.37 -6.52 3.71
C VAL A 214 2.63 -6.05 4.94
N ALA A 215 3.36 -5.69 5.99
CA ALA A 215 2.82 -5.20 7.24
C ALA A 215 3.19 -3.72 7.40
N THR A 216 2.22 -2.84 7.23
CA THR A 216 2.38 -1.38 7.40
C THR A 216 1.87 -0.88 8.75
N ALA A 217 1.30 -1.78 9.53
CA ALA A 217 0.58 -1.49 10.75
C ALA A 217 1.24 -2.13 11.98
N PRO A 218 0.71 -1.91 13.21
CA PRO A 218 1.15 -2.64 14.38
C PRO A 218 1.12 -4.16 14.16
N LEU A 219 2.25 -4.82 14.45
CA LEU A 219 2.48 -6.25 14.17
C LEU A 219 1.66 -7.21 15.07
N THR A 220 0.57 -6.75 15.67
CA THR A 220 -0.29 -7.51 16.56
C THR A 220 -0.86 -8.75 15.86
N ASN A 221 -1.41 -8.59 14.64
CA ASN A 221 -1.96 -9.70 13.87
C ASN A 221 -0.87 -10.72 13.51
N LEU A 222 0.29 -10.26 13.02
CA LEU A 222 1.42 -11.12 12.68
C LEU A 222 1.96 -11.88 13.90
N ALA A 223 2.15 -11.20 15.03
CA ALA A 223 2.65 -11.83 16.25
C ALA A 223 1.68 -12.90 16.79
N LEU A 224 0.37 -12.64 16.73
CA LEU A 224 -0.65 -13.65 17.06
C LEU A 224 -0.63 -14.82 16.08
N ALA A 225 -0.46 -14.56 14.78
CA ALA A 225 -0.38 -15.59 13.76
C ALA A 225 0.82 -16.52 13.97
N VAL A 226 2.01 -15.96 14.23
CA VAL A 226 3.22 -16.73 14.56
C VAL A 226 3.07 -17.49 15.87
N ARG A 227 2.34 -16.94 16.85
CA ARG A 227 2.08 -17.64 18.11
C ARG A 227 1.19 -18.87 17.91
N MET A 228 0.24 -18.81 16.98
CA MET A 228 -0.65 -19.92 16.64
C MET A 228 -0.02 -20.94 15.68
N ASP A 229 0.74 -20.48 14.69
CA ASP A 229 1.53 -21.31 13.78
C ASP A 229 3.01 -20.86 13.80
N PRO A 230 3.84 -21.48 14.66
CA PRO A 230 5.27 -21.14 14.74
C PRO A 230 6.07 -21.40 13.45
N SER A 231 5.53 -22.20 12.53
CA SER A 231 6.16 -22.47 11.23
C SER A 231 5.79 -21.44 10.15
N LEU A 232 4.91 -20.49 10.45
CA LEU A 232 4.48 -19.46 9.51
C LEU A 232 5.63 -18.67 8.87
N PRO A 233 6.67 -18.22 9.61
CA PRO A 233 7.76 -17.45 9.01
C PRO A 233 8.54 -18.21 7.93
N SER A 234 8.69 -19.53 8.04
CA SER A 234 9.40 -20.33 7.03
C SER A 234 8.55 -20.61 5.78
N LYS A 235 7.24 -20.41 5.86
CA LYS A 235 6.29 -20.56 4.74
C LYS A 235 6.10 -19.26 3.96
N LEU A 236 6.49 -18.12 4.50
CA LEU A 236 6.42 -16.85 3.77
C LEU A 236 7.51 -16.78 2.70
N ARG A 237 7.17 -16.27 1.52
CA ARG A 237 8.16 -15.88 0.51
C ARG A 237 9.00 -14.69 0.97
N GLY A 238 8.35 -13.74 1.64
CA GLY A 238 8.96 -12.52 2.14
C GLY A 238 8.06 -11.82 3.14
N LEU A 239 8.68 -11.07 4.04
CA LEU A 239 8.03 -10.20 5.01
C LEU A 239 8.60 -8.80 4.86
N TYR A 240 7.74 -7.82 4.61
CA TYR A 240 8.09 -6.42 4.46
C TYR A 240 7.38 -5.61 5.53
N ILE A 241 8.13 -4.92 6.38
CA ILE A 241 7.59 -4.16 7.50
C ILE A 241 7.85 -2.68 7.26
N MET A 242 6.81 -1.86 7.33
CA MET A 242 6.96 -0.42 7.54
C MET A 242 6.93 -0.18 9.04
N GLY A 243 8.05 0.26 9.60
CA GLY A 243 8.16 0.56 11.03
C GLY A 243 9.57 0.42 11.57
N GLY A 244 9.81 1.06 12.71
CA GLY A 244 11.11 1.13 13.36
C GLY A 244 11.92 2.35 12.96
N ASN A 245 12.89 2.69 13.82
CA ASN A 245 13.86 3.74 13.57
C ASN A 245 15.24 3.20 13.99
N THR A 246 16.19 3.17 13.07
CA THR A 246 17.55 2.65 13.31
C THR A 246 18.50 3.71 13.87
N GLU A 247 18.16 5.01 13.75
CA GLU A 247 19.04 6.13 14.07
C GLU A 247 18.40 7.10 15.10
N CYS A 248 17.74 6.56 16.13
CA CYS A 248 17.29 7.40 17.25
C CYS A 248 18.50 7.96 18.01
N GLN A 249 18.74 9.26 17.87
CA GLN A 249 19.61 10.07 18.73
C GLN A 249 18.90 10.46 20.02
#